data_AF-F1L112-F1
#
_entry.id   AF-F1L112-F1
#
_cell.length_a   1.000
_cell.length_b   1.000
_cell.length_c   1.000
_cell.angle_alpha   90.00
_cell.angle_beta   90.00
_cell.angle_gamma   90.00
#
_symmetry.space_group_name_H-M   'P 1'
#
loop_
_entity.id
_entity.type
_entity.pdbx_description
1 polymer ?
#
loop_
_entity_poly.entity_id
_entity_poly.type
_entity_poly.pdbx_seq_one_letter_code
_entity_poly.pdbx_strand_id
1 'polypeptide(L)'
;MLLYRLYESALARHPFITQVVSAGSLAGIGDVFSQLLVEDRWRKGGYEPIRTARFVGVISVWVAPILYRWFGILERISGSPSIVPIKRMLIDQTVMAPLLTSTVITNLHLVEGNRPHDAFLRARKEIVPVLITNYKVWPFVQLFNFYAVPLRYRIIVLQFVGIFWNAYLSFMTQSTQSASAADTIKAKNLQNPLLPTEGRD
;
A
#
# COMPACT_ATOMS: atom_id res chain seq x y z
N MET A 1 30.90 4.00 4.62
CA MET A 1 30.96 5.34 3.97
C MET A 1 30.87 5.29 2.45
N LEU A 2 31.51 4.33 1.75
CA LEU A 2 31.50 4.27 0.28
C LEU A 2 30.10 4.08 -0.33
N LEU A 3 29.32 3.11 0.17
CA LEU A 3 27.94 2.84 -0.31
C LEU A 3 27.01 4.06 -0.18
N TYR A 4 27.12 4.79 0.94
CA TYR A 4 26.37 6.02 1.16
C TYR A 4 26.73 7.11 0.15
N ARG A 5 28.03 7.30 -0.12
CA ARG A 5 28.50 8.29 -1.10
C ARG A 5 28.11 7.91 -2.54
N LEU A 6 28.12 6.62 -2.87
CA LEU A 6 27.64 6.11 -4.15
C LEU A 6 26.14 6.35 -4.32
N TYR A 7 25.35 6.11 -3.27
CA TYR A 7 23.92 6.39 -3.26
C TYR A 7 23.62 7.88 -3.42
N GLU A 8 24.27 8.76 -2.64
CA GLU A 8 24.13 10.21 -2.77
C GLU A 8 24.53 10.69 -4.18
N SER A 9 25.60 10.15 -4.75
CA SER A 9 26.05 10.50 -6.11
C SER A 9 25.06 10.04 -7.18
N ALA A 10 24.51 8.83 -7.05
CA ALA A 10 23.48 8.31 -7.96
C ALA A 10 22.19 9.11 -7.86
N LEU A 11 21.79 9.48 -6.64
CA LEU A 11 20.59 10.27 -6.38
C LEU A 11 20.71 11.71 -6.90
N ALA A 12 21.91 12.31 -6.84
CA ALA A 12 22.18 13.61 -7.45
C ALA A 12 22.18 13.57 -8.99
N ARG A 13 22.71 12.49 -9.59
CA ARG A 13 22.86 12.36 -11.05
C ARG A 13 21.58 11.87 -11.75
N HIS A 14 20.84 10.94 -11.13
CA HIS A 14 19.62 10.35 -11.64
C HIS A 14 18.56 10.19 -10.53
N PRO A 15 17.98 11.30 -10.03
CA PRO A 15 17.08 11.30 -8.87
C PRO A 15 15.85 10.42 -9.07
N PHE A 16 15.23 10.48 -10.27
CA PHE A 16 14.04 9.67 -10.58
C PHE A 16 14.32 8.17 -10.55
N ILE A 17 15.33 7.71 -11.30
CA ILE A 17 15.66 6.27 -11.42
C ILE A 17 16.09 5.73 -10.06
N THR A 18 16.94 6.48 -9.35
CA THR A 18 17.44 6.07 -8.04
C THR A 18 16.30 5.91 -7.05
N GLN A 19 15.30 6.80 -7.07
CA GLN A 19 14.13 6.68 -6.20
C GLN A 19 13.21 5.51 -6.59
N VAL A 20 12.97 5.28 -7.88
CA VAL A 20 12.17 4.14 -8.35
C VAL A 20 12.81 2.82 -7.95
N VAL A 21 14.12 2.66 -8.19
CA VAL A 21 14.86 1.44 -7.83
C VAL A 21 14.89 1.24 -6.31
N SER A 22 15.09 2.31 -5.54
CA SER A 22 15.09 2.23 -4.07
C SER A 22 13.73 1.86 -3.51
N ALA A 23 12.66 2.46 -4.05
CA ALA A 23 11.28 2.14 -3.66
C ALA A 23 10.93 0.69 -4.00
N GLY A 24 11.24 0.23 -5.21
CA GLY A 24 11.02 -1.15 -5.63
C GLY A 24 11.79 -2.16 -4.77
N SER A 25 13.07 -1.90 -4.52
CA SER A 25 13.91 -2.77 -3.69
C SER A 25 13.35 -2.88 -2.27
N LEU A 26 12.95 -1.75 -1.68
CA LEU A 26 12.42 -1.73 -0.32
C LEU A 26 11.04 -2.38 -0.22
N ALA A 27 10.20 -2.22 -1.25
CA ALA A 27 8.93 -2.94 -1.37
C ALA A 27 9.15 -4.45 -1.45
N GLY A 28 10.14 -4.90 -2.24
CA GLY A 28 10.50 -6.30 -2.34
C GLY A 28 10.99 -6.87 -1.01
N ILE A 29 11.91 -6.17 -0.34
CA ILE A 29 12.40 -6.55 0.99
C ILE A 29 11.24 -6.61 1.99
N GLY A 30 10.38 -5.58 2.01
CA GLY A 30 9.24 -5.49 2.89
C GLY A 30 8.24 -6.62 2.70
N ASP A 31 7.96 -6.98 1.45
CA ASP A 31 7.08 -8.09 1.12
C ASP A 31 7.67 -9.44 1.57
N VAL A 32 8.98 -9.68 1.34
CA VAL A 32 9.69 -10.85 1.85
C VAL A 32 9.59 -10.93 3.37
N PHE A 33 9.83 -9.83 4.09
CA PHE A 33 9.69 -9.78 5.54
C PHE A 33 8.26 -10.08 6.00
N SER A 34 7.25 -9.52 5.32
CA SER A 34 5.84 -9.80 5.63
C SER A 34 5.49 -11.27 5.45
N GLN A 35 5.89 -11.88 4.33
CA GLN A 35 5.64 -13.30 4.06
C GLN A 35 6.33 -14.22 5.09
N LEU A 36 7.57 -13.91 5.45
CA LEU A 36 8.36 -14.78 6.31
C LEU A 36 8.03 -14.61 7.80
N LEU A 37 7.88 -13.37 8.28
CA LEU A 37 7.74 -13.07 9.71
C LEU A 37 6.30 -12.84 10.16
N VAL A 38 5.44 -12.26 9.31
CA VAL A 38 4.06 -11.90 9.69
C VAL A 38 3.11 -13.04 9.34
N GLU A 39 3.24 -13.60 8.14
CA GLU A 39 2.39 -14.70 7.66
C GLU A 39 2.91 -16.10 8.11
N ASP A 40 4.14 -16.16 8.65
CA ASP A 40 4.84 -17.38 9.06
C ASP A 40 4.90 -18.43 7.93
N ARG A 41 5.00 -17.98 6.67
CA ARG A 41 4.98 -18.89 5.50
C ARG A 41 6.16 -19.85 5.47
N TRP A 42 7.27 -19.51 6.11
CA TRP A 42 8.38 -20.45 6.29
C TRP A 42 7.91 -21.78 6.88
N ARG A 43 6.92 -21.75 7.77
CA ARG A 43 6.30 -22.96 8.36
C ARG A 43 5.10 -23.50 7.59
N LYS A 44 4.44 -22.68 6.75
CA LYS A 44 3.11 -22.97 6.18
C LYS A 44 3.06 -23.26 4.67
N GLY A 45 4.16 -23.20 3.94
CA GLY A 45 4.14 -23.50 2.49
C GLY A 45 5.22 -22.83 1.63
N GLY A 46 6.17 -22.12 2.23
CA GLY A 46 7.30 -21.53 1.52
C GLY A 46 7.05 -20.11 1.01
N TYR A 47 8.14 -19.46 0.62
CA TYR A 47 8.16 -18.11 0.08
C TYR A 47 7.52 -18.05 -1.33
N GLU A 48 6.68 -17.03 -1.59
CA GLU A 48 6.02 -16.81 -2.88
C GLU A 48 6.68 -15.66 -3.67
N PRO A 49 7.61 -15.98 -4.59
CA PRO A 49 8.37 -14.96 -5.32
C PRO A 49 7.52 -14.18 -6.32
N ILE A 50 6.45 -14.78 -6.87
CA ILE A 50 5.57 -14.09 -7.82
C ILE A 50 4.84 -12.93 -7.16
N ARG A 51 4.47 -13.06 -5.87
CA ARG A 51 3.86 -11.98 -5.09
C ARG A 51 4.82 -10.82 -4.89
N THR A 52 6.06 -11.11 -4.49
CA THR A 52 7.10 -10.09 -4.34
C THR A 52 7.36 -9.37 -5.66
N ALA A 53 7.47 -10.11 -6.77
CA ALA A 53 7.67 -9.51 -8.09
C ALA A 53 6.52 -8.58 -8.49
N ARG A 54 5.27 -8.93 -8.19
CA ARG A 54 4.11 -8.06 -8.43
C ARG A 54 4.15 -6.79 -7.58
N PHE A 55 4.47 -6.89 -6.29
CA PHE A 55 4.62 -5.72 -5.42
C PHE A 55 5.74 -4.79 -5.90
N VAL A 56 6.90 -5.35 -6.23
CA VAL A 56 8.03 -4.58 -6.79
C VAL A 56 7.62 -3.89 -8.09
N GLY A 57 6.92 -4.59 -8.99
CA GLY A 57 6.43 -4.05 -10.26
C GLY A 57 5.46 -2.89 -10.06
N VAL A 58 4.43 -3.06 -9.23
CA VAL A 58 3.44 -2.02 -8.93
C VAL A 58 4.12 -0.80 -8.29
N ILE A 59 5.02 -1.00 -7.33
CA ILE A 59 5.70 0.12 -6.67
C ILE A 59 6.65 0.84 -7.63
N SER A 60 7.42 0.11 -8.43
CA SER A 60 8.45 0.71 -9.30
C SER A 60 7.85 1.42 -10.51
N VAL A 61 6.84 0.82 -11.15
CA VAL A 61 6.28 1.33 -12.41
C VAL A 61 5.15 2.33 -12.18
N TRP A 62 4.40 2.16 -11.09
CA TRP A 62 3.17 2.91 -10.87
C TRP A 62 3.29 3.88 -9.69
N VAL A 63 3.54 3.39 -8.47
CA VAL A 63 3.50 4.24 -7.26
C VAL A 63 4.66 5.23 -7.18
N ALA A 64 5.90 4.76 -7.34
CA ALA A 64 7.09 5.60 -7.15
C ALA A 64 7.17 6.77 -8.15
N PRO A 65 6.86 6.59 -9.46
CA PRO A 65 6.83 7.71 -10.39
C PRO A 65 5.76 8.75 -10.10
N ILE A 66 4.60 8.31 -9.60
CA ILE A 66 3.50 9.19 -9.20
C ILE A 66 3.90 9.99 -7.95
N LEU A 67 4.45 9.33 -6.92
CA LEU A 67 4.92 9.99 -5.70
C LEU A 67 6.06 10.97 -5.96
N TYR A 68 7.03 10.62 -6.83
CA TYR A 68 8.13 11.52 -7.19
C TYR A 68 7.61 12.84 -7.76
N ARG A 69 6.69 12.77 -8.72
CA ARG A 69 6.07 13.96 -9.32
C ARG A 69 5.23 14.72 -8.29
N TRP A 70 4.49 14.01 -7.45
CA TRP A 70 3.66 14.60 -6.41
C TRP A 70 4.48 15.41 -5.39
N PHE A 71 5.59 14.85 -4.90
CA PHE A 71 6.46 15.60 -3.99
C PHE A 71 7.02 16.86 -4.64
N GLY A 72 7.40 16.81 -5.93
CA GLY A 72 7.79 18.01 -6.66
C GLY A 72 6.69 19.08 -6.75
N ILE A 73 5.42 18.68 -6.83
CA ILE A 73 4.27 19.61 -6.76
C ILE A 73 4.15 20.20 -5.36
N LEU A 74 4.21 19.37 -4.32
CA LEU A 74 4.11 19.82 -2.92
C LEU A 74 5.26 20.79 -2.56
N GLU A 75 6.43 20.64 -3.17
CA GLU A 75 7.55 21.54 -2.92
C GLU A 75 7.34 22.97 -3.43
N ARG A 76 6.48 23.16 -4.43
CA ARG A 76 6.11 24.50 -4.93
C ARG A 76 5.26 25.30 -3.94
N ILE A 77 4.73 24.65 -2.90
CA ILE A 77 3.98 25.33 -1.84
C ILE A 77 4.96 26.17 -1.01
N SER A 78 4.77 27.48 -1.06
CA SER A 78 5.54 28.48 -0.34
C SER A 78 4.82 28.95 0.94
N GLY A 79 5.58 29.53 1.86
CA GLY A 79 5.07 30.07 3.12
C GLY A 79 6.10 30.01 4.23
N SER A 80 5.66 30.25 5.47
CA SER A 80 6.52 30.16 6.65
C SER A 80 7.05 28.72 6.84
N PRO A 81 8.34 28.54 7.20
CA PRO A 81 8.94 27.23 7.44
C PRO A 81 8.16 26.35 8.43
N SER A 82 7.48 26.96 9.40
CA SER A 82 6.68 26.24 10.39
C SER A 82 5.31 25.80 9.86
N ILE A 83 4.78 26.43 8.81
CA ILE A 83 3.40 26.19 8.30
C ILE A 83 3.42 25.35 7.02
N VAL A 84 4.47 25.49 6.20
CA VAL A 84 4.59 24.78 4.91
C VAL A 84 4.45 23.26 5.04
N PRO A 85 5.09 22.58 6.01
CA PRO A 85 4.90 21.14 6.22
C PRO A 85 3.45 20.73 6.49
N ILE A 86 2.73 21.52 7.29
CA ILE A 86 1.31 21.28 7.60
C ILE A 86 0.45 21.46 6.35
N LYS A 87 0.68 22.52 5.57
CA LYS A 87 -0.02 22.73 4.28
C LYS A 87 0.21 21.58 3.31
N ARG A 88 1.46 21.14 3.17
CA ARG A 88 1.83 19.99 2.32
C ARG A 88 1.12 18.72 2.77
N MET A 89 1.11 18.46 4.08
CA MET A 89 0.39 17.32 4.66
C MET A 89 -1.11 17.40 4.39
N LEU A 90 -1.75 18.56 4.58
CA LEU A 90 -3.19 18.69 4.33
C LEU A 90 -3.54 18.44 2.87
N ILE A 91 -2.75 18.98 1.94
CA ILE A 91 -2.94 18.75 0.50
C ILE A 91 -2.68 17.27 0.14
N ASP A 92 -1.66 16.66 0.71
CA ASP A 92 -1.37 15.24 0.54
C ASP A 92 -2.54 14.36 0.99
N GLN A 93 -3.08 14.62 2.19
CA GLN A 93 -4.15 13.83 2.76
C GLN A 93 -5.50 14.09 2.07
N THR A 94 -5.74 15.27 1.51
CA THR A 94 -7.00 15.57 0.83
C THR A 94 -7.04 15.13 -0.64
N VAL A 95 -5.89 15.14 -1.33
CA VAL A 95 -5.82 14.83 -2.76
C VAL A 95 -5.19 13.46 -3.00
N MET A 96 -4.00 13.24 -2.48
CA MET A 96 -3.21 12.06 -2.81
C MET A 96 -3.68 10.83 -2.06
N ALA A 97 -3.98 10.94 -0.77
CA ALA A 97 -4.37 9.79 0.04
C ALA A 97 -5.63 9.09 -0.49
N PRO A 98 -6.72 9.79 -0.90
CA PRO A 98 -7.89 9.14 -1.49
C PRO A 98 -7.58 8.46 -2.83
N LEU A 99 -6.83 9.14 -3.72
CA LEU A 99 -6.48 8.62 -5.04
C LEU A 99 -5.58 7.39 -4.93
N LEU A 100 -4.52 7.47 -4.14
CA LEU A 100 -3.55 6.40 -3.94
C LEU A 100 -4.17 5.21 -3.19
N THR A 101 -4.99 5.46 -2.18
CA THR A 101 -5.69 4.38 -1.46
C THR A 101 -6.65 3.64 -2.37
N SER A 102 -7.47 4.36 -3.15
CA SER A 102 -8.46 3.76 -4.05
C SER A 102 -7.82 2.86 -5.10
N THR A 103 -6.73 3.34 -5.69
CA THR A 103 -5.98 2.63 -6.72
C THR A 103 -5.22 1.43 -6.15
N VAL A 104 -4.57 1.55 -4.98
CA VAL A 104 -3.87 0.43 -4.33
C VAL A 104 -4.84 -0.69 -3.98
N ILE A 105 -5.97 -0.39 -3.33
CA ILE A 105 -6.96 -1.42 -2.98
C ILE A 105 -7.51 -2.08 -4.23
N THR A 106 -7.88 -1.30 -5.26
CA THR A 106 -8.40 -1.85 -6.52
C THR A 106 -7.37 -2.76 -7.20
N ASN A 107 -6.09 -2.35 -7.25
CA ASN A 107 -5.02 -3.17 -7.81
C ASN A 107 -4.79 -4.45 -7.00
N LEU A 108 -4.92 -4.40 -5.68
CA LEU A 108 -4.77 -5.58 -4.84
C LEU A 108 -5.82 -6.64 -5.22
N HIS A 109 -7.09 -6.25 -5.31
CA HIS A 109 -8.17 -7.16 -5.75
C HIS A 109 -7.95 -7.69 -7.19
N LEU A 110 -7.43 -6.87 -8.11
CA LEU A 110 -7.10 -7.31 -9.46
C LEU A 110 -5.99 -8.36 -9.47
N VAL A 111 -4.94 -8.14 -8.68
CA VAL A 111 -3.78 -9.04 -8.55
C VAL A 111 -4.15 -10.37 -7.88
N GLU A 112 -5.16 -10.36 -7.02
CA GLU A 112 -5.77 -11.56 -6.42
C GLU A 112 -6.61 -12.38 -7.41
N GLY A 113 -6.77 -11.91 -8.65
CA GLY A 113 -7.45 -12.63 -9.72
C GLY A 113 -8.94 -12.31 -9.85
N ASN A 114 -9.46 -11.32 -9.14
CA ASN A 114 -10.84 -10.87 -9.32
C ASN A 114 -11.04 -10.25 -10.71
N ARG A 115 -12.23 -10.41 -11.29
CA ARG A 115 -12.60 -9.71 -12.52
C ARG A 115 -12.59 -8.19 -12.26
N PRO A 116 -12.23 -7.34 -13.24
CA PRO A 116 -12.07 -5.90 -13.00
C PRO A 116 -13.29 -5.21 -12.39
N HIS A 117 -14.49 -5.58 -12.84
CA HIS A 117 -15.73 -5.08 -12.27
C HIS A 117 -15.90 -5.45 -10.79
N ASP A 118 -15.63 -6.71 -10.45
CA ASP A 118 -15.79 -7.23 -9.09
C ASP A 118 -14.71 -6.66 -8.15
N ALA A 119 -13.50 -6.50 -8.65
CA ALA A 119 -12.40 -5.84 -7.95
C ALA A 119 -12.76 -4.40 -7.57
N PHE A 120 -13.35 -3.64 -8.51
CA PHE A 120 -13.80 -2.27 -8.25
C PHE A 120 -14.92 -2.22 -7.22
N LEU A 121 -15.94 -3.09 -7.34
CA LEU A 121 -17.06 -3.13 -6.39
C LEU A 121 -16.62 -3.49 -4.96
N ARG A 122 -15.66 -4.42 -4.83
CA ARG A 122 -15.08 -4.79 -3.54
C ARG A 122 -14.25 -3.65 -2.95
N ALA A 123 -13.34 -3.10 -3.75
CA ALA A 123 -12.53 -1.96 -3.36
C ALA A 123 -13.40 -0.79 -2.86
N ARG A 124 -14.50 -0.48 -3.55
CA ARG A 124 -15.43 0.60 -3.15
C ARG A 124 -15.95 0.45 -1.71
N LYS A 125 -16.19 -0.77 -1.24
CA LYS A 125 -16.65 -1.03 0.14
C LYS A 125 -15.55 -0.80 1.17
N GLU A 126 -14.30 -1.02 0.77
CA GLU A 126 -13.13 -0.97 1.64
C GLU A 126 -12.44 0.41 1.66
N ILE A 127 -12.60 1.21 0.59
CA ILE A 127 -11.95 2.52 0.45
C ILE A 127 -12.21 3.41 1.67
N VAL A 128 -13.46 3.53 2.11
CA VAL A 128 -13.79 4.42 3.24
C VAL A 128 -13.18 3.93 4.56
N PRO A 129 -13.38 2.66 4.99
CA PRO A 129 -12.71 2.13 6.16
C PRO A 129 -11.19 2.28 6.13
N VAL A 130 -10.55 1.96 5.00
CA VAL A 130 -9.10 2.05 4.85
C VAL A 130 -8.65 3.51 4.89
N LEU A 131 -9.39 4.44 4.27
CA LEU A 131 -9.06 5.86 4.29
C LEU A 131 -9.18 6.47 5.69
N ILE A 132 -10.15 6.03 6.50
CA ILE A 132 -10.25 6.42 7.91
C ILE A 132 -9.00 5.98 8.67
N THR A 133 -8.55 4.73 8.48
CA THR A 133 -7.31 4.25 9.09
C THR A 133 -6.09 5.00 8.53
N ASN A 134 -6.12 5.35 7.25
CA ASN A 134 -5.06 6.12 6.60
C ASN A 134 -4.87 7.46 7.32
N TYR A 135 -5.96 8.19 7.56
CA TYR A 135 -5.95 9.46 8.29
C TYR A 135 -5.55 9.35 9.76
N LYS A 136 -5.57 8.16 10.36
CA LYS A 136 -5.06 7.95 11.72
C LYS A 136 -3.55 7.78 11.77
N VAL A 137 -2.92 7.41 10.66
CA VAL A 137 -1.49 7.02 10.60
C VAL A 137 -0.68 8.01 9.78
N TRP A 138 -1.08 8.23 8.53
CA TRP A 138 -0.26 8.92 7.54
C TRP A 138 -0.09 10.43 7.78
N PRO A 139 -1.03 11.19 8.36
CA PRO A 139 -0.77 12.58 8.71
C PRO A 139 0.44 12.74 9.63
N PHE A 140 0.56 11.90 10.66
CA PHE A 140 1.69 11.93 11.59
C PHE A 140 3.00 11.54 10.91
N VAL A 141 2.96 10.49 10.08
CA VAL A 141 4.11 10.04 9.30
C VAL A 141 4.57 11.15 8.34
N GLN A 142 3.65 11.80 7.63
CA GLN A 142 3.96 12.86 6.67
C GLN A 142 4.46 14.13 7.35
N LEU A 143 3.90 14.52 8.50
CA LEU A 143 4.43 15.64 9.27
C LEU A 143 5.88 15.37 9.71
N PHE A 144 6.15 14.20 10.28
CA PHE A 144 7.52 13.80 10.59
C PHE A 144 8.41 13.83 9.34
N ASN A 145 7.93 13.31 8.22
CA ASN A 145 8.65 13.27 6.96
C ASN A 145 8.99 14.67 6.41
N PHE A 146 8.07 15.64 6.54
CA PHE A 146 8.29 16.99 6.05
C PHE A 146 9.13 17.85 6.99
N TYR A 147 9.01 17.66 8.31
CA TYR A 147 9.79 18.41 9.30
C TYR A 147 11.21 17.87 9.50
N ALA A 148 11.36 16.55 9.62
CA ALA A 148 12.61 15.94 10.07
C ALA A 148 13.45 15.30 8.93
N VAL A 149 12.82 14.97 7.80
CA VAL A 149 13.46 14.14 6.77
C VAL A 149 13.80 14.98 5.53
N PRO A 150 15.07 15.02 5.09
CA PRO A 150 15.46 15.66 3.83
C PRO A 150 14.73 15.03 2.64
N LEU A 151 14.37 15.82 1.63
CA LEU A 151 13.56 15.39 0.47
C LEU A 151 14.00 14.04 -0.12
N ARG A 152 15.30 13.84 -0.29
CA ARG A 152 15.88 12.63 -0.88
C ARG A 152 15.66 11.34 -0.09
N TYR A 153 15.40 11.44 1.22
CA TYR A 153 15.19 10.30 2.11
C TYR A 153 13.72 10.05 2.42
N ARG A 154 12.83 10.97 2.02
CA ARG A 154 11.41 10.90 2.38
C ARG A 154 10.73 9.62 1.91
N ILE A 155 11.09 9.13 0.72
CA ILE A 155 10.52 7.90 0.19
C ILE A 155 10.92 6.68 1.04
N ILE A 156 12.15 6.63 1.55
CA ILE A 156 12.61 5.49 2.36
C ILE A 156 11.76 5.36 3.63
N VAL A 157 11.47 6.47 4.29
CA VAL A 157 10.61 6.49 5.49
C VAL A 157 9.20 6.01 5.18
N LEU A 158 8.61 6.48 4.07
CA LEU A 158 7.28 6.03 3.64
C LEU A 158 7.24 4.53 3.35
N GLN A 159 8.28 4.00 2.72
CA GLN A 159 8.37 2.59 2.37
C GLN A 159 8.53 1.70 3.61
N PHE A 160 9.30 2.15 4.61
CA PHE A 160 9.41 1.44 5.88
C PHE A 160 8.06 1.30 6.59
N VAL A 161 7.32 2.41 6.72
CA VAL A 161 5.93 2.39 7.24
C VAL A 161 5.01 1.56 6.33
N GLY A 162 5.26 1.61 5.03
CA GLY A 162 4.55 0.87 3.99
C GLY A 162 4.53 -0.64 4.20
N ILE A 163 5.55 -1.22 4.85
CA ILE A 163 5.58 -2.65 5.19
C ILE A 163 4.39 -3.02 6.09
N PHE A 164 4.23 -2.26 7.19
CA PHE A 164 3.14 -2.45 8.15
C PHE A 164 1.79 -2.12 7.51
N TRP A 165 1.75 -1.09 6.67
CA TRP A 165 0.54 -0.73 5.93
C TRP A 165 0.09 -1.84 4.98
N ASN A 166 1.01 -2.48 4.27
CA ASN A 166 0.70 -3.58 3.36
C ASN A 166 0.16 -4.81 4.13
N ALA A 167 0.73 -5.12 5.30
CA ALA A 167 0.20 -6.16 6.17
C ALA A 167 -1.24 -5.84 6.63
N TYR A 168 -1.51 -4.59 7.02
CA TYR A 168 -2.85 -4.13 7.36
C TYR A 168 -3.83 -4.26 6.17
N LEU A 169 -3.44 -3.81 4.97
CA LEU A 169 -4.28 -3.92 3.77
C LEU A 169 -4.59 -5.38 3.43
N SER A 170 -3.60 -6.27 3.52
CA SER A 170 -3.79 -7.70 3.28
C SER A 170 -4.74 -8.32 4.30
N PHE A 171 -4.67 -7.93 5.57
CA PHE A 171 -5.62 -8.38 6.59
C PHE A 171 -7.05 -7.89 6.31
N MET A 172 -7.20 -6.61 5.94
CA MET A 172 -8.50 -5.99 5.69
C MET A 172 -9.21 -6.62 4.48
N THR A 173 -8.49 -6.80 3.38
CA THR A 173 -9.02 -7.39 2.13
C THR A 173 -9.45 -8.85 2.31
N GLN A 174 -8.64 -9.66 3.00
CA GLN A 174 -9.00 -11.05 3.32
C GLN A 174 -10.24 -11.16 4.23
N SER A 175 -10.36 -10.26 5.21
CA SER A 175 -11.51 -10.23 6.12
C SER A 175 -12.82 -9.91 5.38
N THR A 176 -12.80 -8.92 4.48
CA THR A 176 -13.95 -8.57 3.64
C THR A 176 -14.32 -9.68 2.67
N GLN A 177 -13.33 -10.36 2.07
CA GLN A 177 -13.57 -11.48 1.18
C GLN A 177 -14.28 -12.65 1.89
N SER A 178 -13.83 -12.97 3.11
CA SER A 178 -14.42 -14.03 3.93
C SER A 178 -15.87 -13.71 4.32
N ALA A 179 -16.14 -12.46 4.71
CA ALA A 179 -17.49 -11.98 5.02
C ALA A 179 -18.41 -12.05 3.78
N SER A 180 -17.94 -11.59 2.62
CA SER A 180 -18.74 -11.62 1.38
C SER A 180 -19.05 -13.04 0.92
N ALA A 181 -18.15 -14.01 1.14
CA ALA A 181 -18.40 -15.42 0.82
C ALA A 181 -19.47 -16.01 1.75
N ALA A 182 -19.42 -15.72 3.05
CA ALA A 182 -20.41 -16.15 4.03
C ALA A 182 -21.81 -15.58 3.72
N ASP A 183 -21.90 -14.31 3.34
CA ASP A 183 -23.17 -13.67 2.95
C ASP A 183 -23.77 -14.33 1.69
N THR A 184 -22.92 -14.70 0.72
CA THR A 184 -23.35 -15.39 -0.51
C THR A 184 -23.89 -16.79 -0.20
N ILE A 185 -23.22 -17.54 0.68
CA ILE A 185 -23.68 -18.86 1.14
C ILE A 185 -25.01 -18.73 1.87
N LYS A 186 -25.14 -17.75 2.76
CA LYS A 186 -26.39 -17.50 3.50
C LYS A 186 -27.54 -17.14 2.56
N ALA A 187 -27.30 -16.28 1.57
CA ALA A 187 -28.30 -15.92 0.56
C ALA A 187 -28.73 -17.12 -0.29
N LYS A 188 -27.77 -17.98 -0.70
CA LYS A 188 -28.06 -19.21 -1.45
C LYS A 188 -28.87 -20.22 -0.62
N ASN A 189 -28.56 -20.34 0.67
CA ASN A 189 -29.30 -21.21 1.60
C ASN A 189 -30.71 -20.68 1.88
N LEU A 190 -30.91 -19.36 1.93
CA LEU A 190 -32.23 -18.74 2.04
C LEU A 190 -33.06 -18.90 0.76
N GLN A 191 -32.42 -18.95 -0.40
CA GLN A 191 -33.09 -19.19 -1.70
C GLN A 191 -33.35 -20.68 -1.98
N ASN A 192 -32.69 -21.60 -1.28
CA ASN A 192 -32.93 -23.04 -1.41
C ASN A 192 -33.06 -23.73 -0.04
N PRO A 193 -34.22 -23.61 0.64
CA PRO A 193 -34.41 -24.09 2.02
C PRO A 193 -34.43 -25.62 2.19
N LEU A 194 -34.38 -26.41 1.10
CA LEU A 194 -34.76 -27.83 1.10
C LEU A 194 -33.64 -28.81 0.75
N LEU A 195 -32.36 -28.48 0.93
CA LEU A 195 -31.36 -29.54 1.04
C LEU A 195 -31.35 -30.05 2.49
N PRO A 196 -31.77 -31.30 2.75
CA PRO A 196 -31.63 -31.89 4.06
C PRO A 196 -30.14 -31.86 4.42
N THR A 197 -29.84 -31.66 5.70
CA THR A 197 -28.55 -32.07 6.26
C THR A 197 -28.45 -33.59 6.10
N GLU A 198 -27.98 -34.06 4.95
CA GLU A 198 -27.64 -35.46 4.75
C GLU A 198 -26.52 -35.83 5.72
N GLY A 199 -26.86 -36.75 6.62
CA GLY A 199 -25.98 -37.74 7.22
C GLY A 199 -24.70 -37.21 7.86
N ARG A 200 -24.78 -36.81 9.13
CA ARG A 200 -23.72 -37.16 10.07
C ARG A 200 -24.22 -38.36 10.87
N ASP A 201 -23.83 -39.54 10.40
CA ASP A 201 -23.74 -40.73 11.25
C ASP A 201 -22.69 -40.51 12.36
#